data_AF-T1BFY7-F1
#
_entry.id   AF-T1BFY7-F1
#
_cell.length_a   1.000
_cell.length_b   1.000
_cell.length_c   1.000
_cell.angle_alpha   90.00
_cell.angle_beta   90.00
_cell.angle_gamma   90.00
#
_symmetry.space_group_name_H-M   'P 1'
#
loop_
_entity.id
_entity.type
_entity.pdbx_description
1 polymer ?
#
loop_
_entity_poly.entity_id
_entity_poly.type
_entity_poly.pdbx_seq_one_letter_code
_entity_poly.pdbx_strand_id
1 'polypeptide(L)'
;MRDRWIGWSRSQQWRRLRYVANNSRFLVLPQTRRKNLASQLLAANLRRLAGDWEERHGHPVVLAETFVDQRFRGSCYLGAGWLQLGQTLGYGRNGGKYYHHGQPKTLLVKEVLSRGREWLAAPFDVPAMQPGGVPLDRTCALQVR
;
A
#
# COMPACT_ATOMS: atom_id res chain seq x y z
N MET A 1 6.58 -8.96 8.16
CA MET A 1 5.58 -9.58 7.25
C MET A 1 5.71 -9.02 5.85
N ARG A 2 5.42 -7.73 5.62
CA ARG A 2 5.65 -7.08 4.32
C ARG A 2 7.01 -7.40 3.73
N ASP A 3 8.09 -7.16 4.50
CA ASP A 3 9.44 -7.31 3.96
C ASP A 3 9.74 -8.74 3.50
N ARG A 4 9.25 -9.74 4.25
CA ARG A 4 9.31 -11.15 3.86
C ARG A 4 8.47 -11.46 2.64
N TRP A 5 7.27 -10.87 2.53
CA TRP A 5 6.40 -11.05 1.38
C TRP A 5 7.00 -10.41 0.11
N ILE A 6 7.56 -9.20 0.22
CA ILE A 6 8.29 -8.58 -0.90
C ILE A 6 9.49 -9.44 -1.29
N GLY A 7 10.26 -9.91 -0.31
CA GLY A 7 11.47 -10.72 -0.55
C GLY A 7 12.71 -9.88 -0.86
N TRP A 8 12.66 -8.58 -0.59
CA TRP A 8 13.81 -7.69 -0.76
C TRP A 8 14.87 -7.89 0.35
N SER A 9 16.12 -7.56 0.04
CA SER A 9 17.20 -7.49 1.01
C SER A 9 17.09 -6.21 1.85
N ARG A 10 17.86 -6.13 2.95
CA ARG A 10 17.88 -4.93 3.80
C ARG A 10 18.38 -3.69 3.05
N SER A 11 19.35 -3.83 2.15
CA SER A 11 19.85 -2.71 1.34
C SER A 11 18.81 -2.24 0.31
N GLN A 12 18.10 -3.17 -0.33
CA GLN A 12 16.97 -2.85 -1.20
C GLN A 12 15.85 -2.16 -0.42
N GLN A 13 15.47 -2.68 0.76
CA GLN A 13 14.45 -2.08 1.62
C GLN A 13 14.77 -0.62 1.92
N TRP A 14 15.99 -0.31 2.39
CA TRP A 14 16.38 1.06 2.72
C TRP A 14 16.25 2.02 1.53
N ARG A 15 16.68 1.59 0.34
CA ARG A 15 16.59 2.41 -0.88
C ARG A 15 15.17 2.53 -1.43
N ARG A 16 14.35 1.49 -1.26
CA ARG A 16 13.08 1.33 -1.98
C ARG A 16 11.84 1.53 -1.13
N LEU A 17 11.99 1.76 0.17
CA LEU A 17 10.85 2.07 1.04
C LEU A 17 10.07 3.30 0.56
N ARG A 18 10.72 4.24 -0.13
CA ARG A 18 10.09 5.41 -0.76
C ARG A 18 9.00 5.07 -1.77
N TYR A 19 9.01 3.87 -2.34
CA TYR A 19 8.01 3.42 -3.32
C TYR A 19 6.79 2.75 -2.68
N VAL A 20 6.74 2.71 -1.35
CA VAL A 20 5.65 2.14 -0.57
C VAL A 20 4.91 3.25 0.19
N ALA A 21 3.61 3.37 -0.02
CA ALA A 21 2.77 4.33 0.70
C ALA A 21 1.98 3.66 1.82
N ASN A 22 1.94 4.29 3.00
CA ASN A 22 1.10 3.84 4.11
C ASN A 22 -0.21 4.63 4.14
N ASN A 23 -1.34 3.95 3.92
CA ASN A 23 -2.66 4.51 4.16
C ASN A 23 -3.00 4.44 5.66
N SER A 24 -2.57 5.48 6.37
CA SER A 24 -2.65 5.59 7.83
C SER A 24 -4.05 5.91 8.35
N ARG A 25 -4.86 6.65 7.58
CA ARG A 25 -6.20 7.06 7.97
C ARG A 25 -7.13 7.10 6.75
N PHE A 26 -8.14 6.24 6.79
CA PHE A 26 -9.24 6.24 5.82
C PHE A 26 -10.57 6.29 6.57
N LEU A 27 -11.33 7.37 6.37
CA LEU A 27 -12.55 7.66 7.11
C LEU A 27 -13.68 8.01 6.14
N VAL A 28 -14.80 7.32 6.28
CA VAL A 28 -16.07 7.69 5.63
C VAL A 28 -17.03 8.13 6.74
N LEU A 29 -17.43 9.40 6.68
CA LEU A 29 -18.33 10.01 7.66
C LEU A 29 -19.69 9.29 7.66
N PRO A 30 -20.31 9.07 8.84
CA PRO A 30 -21.58 8.35 8.94
C PRO A 30 -22.67 8.91 8.03
N GLN A 31 -22.76 10.23 7.90
CA GLN A 31 -23.79 10.95 7.14
C GLN A 31 -23.72 10.68 5.63
N THR A 32 -22.56 10.27 5.12
CA THR A 32 -22.34 10.03 3.70
C THR A 32 -22.25 8.53 3.37
N ARG A 33 -22.47 7.63 4.34
CA ARG A 33 -22.30 6.19 4.11
C ARG A 33 -23.35 5.67 3.13
N ARG A 34 -22.86 5.05 2.06
CA ARG A 34 -23.65 4.28 1.09
C ARG A 34 -22.96 2.96 0.82
N LYS A 35 -23.72 1.96 0.36
CA LYS A 35 -23.19 0.63 0.04
C LYS A 35 -21.99 0.78 -0.91
N ASN A 36 -20.89 0.10 -0.58
CA ASN A 36 -19.64 0.07 -1.36
C ASN A 36 -18.92 1.41 -1.59
N LEU A 37 -19.37 2.52 -1.02
CA LEU A 37 -18.73 3.83 -1.22
C LEU A 37 -17.25 3.81 -0.81
N ALA A 38 -16.96 3.21 0.35
CA ALA A 38 -15.60 3.14 0.88
C ALA A 38 -14.63 2.39 -0.04
N SER A 39 -15.02 1.21 -0.55
CA SER A 39 -14.18 0.44 -1.48
C SER A 39 -14.07 1.11 -2.84
N GLN A 40 -15.14 1.76 -3.33
CA GLN A 40 -15.11 2.52 -4.58
C GLN A 40 -14.15 3.72 -4.51
N LEU A 41 -14.24 4.52 -3.44
CA LEU A 41 -13.32 5.64 -3.21
C LEU A 41 -11.88 5.15 -3.08
N LEU A 42 -11.66 4.08 -2.33
CA LEU A 42 -10.32 3.51 -2.17
C LEU A 42 -9.73 3.04 -3.50
N ALA A 43 -10.52 2.34 -4.33
CA ALA A 43 -10.09 1.91 -5.66
C ALA A 43 -9.83 3.10 -6.59
N ALA A 44 -10.65 4.15 -6.53
CA ALA A 44 -10.45 5.37 -7.32
C ALA A 44 -9.15 6.09 -6.95
N ASN A 45 -8.85 6.21 -5.66
CA ASN A 45 -7.60 6.82 -5.19
C ASN A 45 -6.39 5.98 -5.62
N LEU A 46 -6.44 4.65 -5.48
CA LEU A 46 -5.33 3.77 -5.89
C LEU A 46 -4.98 3.89 -7.37
N ARG A 47 -5.97 4.06 -8.26
CA ARG A 47 -5.73 4.22 -9.70
C ARG A 47 -4.89 5.45 -10.06
N ARG A 48 -4.98 6.50 -9.27
CA ARG A 48 -4.26 7.76 -9.49
C ARG A 48 -2.99 7.89 -8.67
N LEU A 49 -2.93 7.16 -7.54
CA LEU A 49 -1.89 7.30 -6.52
C LEU A 49 -0.47 7.31 -7.08
N ALA A 50 -0.13 6.41 -8.02
CA ALA A 50 1.20 6.37 -8.60
C ALA A 50 1.57 7.67 -9.33
N GLY A 51 0.66 8.18 -10.17
CA GLY A 51 0.88 9.40 -10.95
C GLY A 51 0.84 10.66 -10.08
N ASP A 52 -0.16 10.77 -9.19
CA ASP A 52 -0.25 11.90 -8.26
C ASP A 52 1.00 11.98 -7.35
N TRP A 53 1.58 10.84 -6.97
CA TRP A 53 2.82 10.80 -6.19
C TRP A 53 4.05 11.17 -7.01
N GLU A 54 4.13 10.71 -8.26
CA GLU A 54 5.21 11.04 -9.17
C GLU A 54 5.26 12.54 -9.48
N GLU A 55 4.12 13.16 -9.76
CA GLU A 55 4.02 14.61 -10.00
C GLU A 55 4.58 15.41 -8.82
N ARG A 56 4.33 14.95 -7.58
CA ARG A 56 4.74 15.67 -6.37
C ARG A 56 6.15 15.35 -5.90
N HIS A 57 6.61 14.12 -6.06
CA HIS A 57 7.85 13.61 -5.44
C HIS A 57 8.90 13.13 -6.46
N GLY A 58 8.59 13.19 -7.76
CA GLY A 58 9.48 12.77 -8.83
C GLY A 58 9.64 11.25 -8.95
N HIS A 59 8.80 10.44 -8.30
CA HIS A 59 8.83 8.99 -8.46
C HIS A 59 7.45 8.38 -8.13
N PRO A 60 7.08 7.22 -8.68
CA PRO A 60 5.78 6.63 -8.39
C PRO A 60 5.75 5.95 -7.01
N VAL A 61 4.54 5.59 -6.58
CA VAL A 61 4.30 4.56 -5.56
C VAL A 61 3.87 3.28 -6.26
N VAL A 62 4.50 2.16 -5.92
CA VAL A 62 4.22 0.85 -6.55
C VAL A 62 3.46 -0.10 -5.62
N LEU A 63 3.48 0.17 -4.32
CA LEU A 63 2.81 -0.63 -3.30
C LEU A 63 2.14 0.29 -2.27
N ALA A 64 0.91 -0.01 -1.90
CA ALA A 64 0.22 0.61 -0.77
C ALA A 64 0.07 -0.42 0.35
N GLU A 65 0.17 0.03 1.59
CA GLU A 65 -0.06 -0.78 2.79
C GLU A 65 -0.99 -0.07 3.77
N THR A 66 -1.65 -0.83 4.63
CA THR A 66 -2.43 -0.30 5.74
C THR A 66 -2.39 -1.25 6.93
N PHE A 67 -2.65 -0.69 8.11
CA PHE A 67 -2.75 -1.43 9.37
C PHE A 67 -4.15 -1.25 9.94
N VAL A 68 -4.96 -2.30 9.85
CA VAL A 68 -6.34 -2.30 10.31
C VAL A 68 -6.40 -2.80 11.74
N ASP A 69 -6.95 -1.97 12.62
CA ASP A 69 -7.23 -2.33 14.01
C ASP A 69 -8.27 -3.47 14.08
N GLN A 70 -8.13 -4.39 15.05
CA GLN A 70 -9.03 -5.56 15.18
C GLN A 70 -10.50 -5.20 15.35
N ARG A 71 -10.81 -4.00 15.85
CA ARG A 71 -12.21 -3.52 15.94
C ARG A 71 -12.87 -3.36 14.56
N PHE A 72 -12.09 -3.38 13.48
CA PHE A 72 -12.59 -3.27 12.11
C PHE A 72 -12.31 -4.54 11.32
N ARG A 73 -13.30 -4.96 10.51
CA ARG A 73 -13.15 -6.10 9.58
C ARG A 73 -12.29 -5.79 8.36
N GLY A 74 -11.95 -4.52 8.11
CA GLY A 74 -11.19 -4.11 6.92
C GLY A 74 -11.94 -4.32 5.60
N SER A 75 -13.27 -4.47 5.62
CA SER A 75 -14.07 -4.91 4.47
C SER A 75 -13.92 -4.03 3.23
N CYS A 76 -13.68 -2.72 3.37
CA CYS A 76 -13.44 -1.84 2.22
C CYS A 76 -12.11 -2.15 1.51
N TYR A 77 -11.07 -2.52 2.26
CA TYR A 77 -9.78 -2.93 1.70
C TYR A 77 -9.92 -4.28 1.01
N LEU A 78 -10.55 -5.26 1.66
CA LEU A 78 -10.79 -6.57 1.07
C LEU A 78 -11.66 -6.48 -0.20
N GLY A 79 -12.73 -5.70 -0.16
CA GLY A 79 -13.59 -5.44 -1.32
C GLY A 79 -12.92 -4.64 -2.44
N ALA A 80 -11.79 -3.98 -2.18
CA ALA A 80 -10.94 -3.35 -3.18
C ALA A 80 -9.75 -4.25 -3.61
N GLY A 81 -9.78 -5.54 -3.22
CA GLY A 81 -8.78 -6.53 -3.61
C GLY A 81 -7.42 -6.34 -2.97
N TRP A 82 -7.36 -5.86 -1.72
CA TRP A 82 -6.14 -5.85 -0.92
C TRP A 82 -5.84 -7.23 -0.35
N LEU A 83 -4.55 -7.58 -0.28
CA LEU A 83 -4.06 -8.84 0.24
C LEU A 83 -3.74 -8.71 1.73
N GLN A 84 -4.29 -9.60 2.56
CA GLN A 84 -3.94 -9.69 3.98
C GLN A 84 -2.64 -10.50 4.16
N LEU A 85 -1.66 -9.93 4.85
CA LEU A 85 -0.36 -10.58 5.10
C LEU A 85 -0.18 -11.16 6.50
N GLY A 86 -0.94 -10.71 7.48
CA GLY A 86 -0.83 -11.16 8.88
C GLY A 86 -1.13 -10.08 9.90
N GLN A 87 -0.78 -10.33 11.17
CA GLN A 87 -1.02 -9.42 12.29
C GLN A 87 0.27 -8.88 12.90
N THR A 88 0.32 -7.58 13.22
CA THR A 88 1.45 -6.97 13.93
C THR A 88 1.59 -7.54 15.35
N LEU A 89 2.75 -7.31 15.98
CA LEU A 89 3.04 -7.77 17.34
C LEU A 89 2.37 -6.93 18.45
N GLY A 90 1.48 -5.98 18.12
CA GLY A 90 0.81 -5.14 19.12
C GLY A 90 1.69 -4.07 19.77
N TYR A 91 2.61 -3.48 19.00
CA TYR A 91 3.42 -2.33 19.43
C TYR A 91 2.89 -1.02 18.86
N GLY A 92 3.00 0.02 19.68
CA GLY A 92 2.74 1.42 19.33
C GLY A 92 4.04 2.22 19.37
N ARG A 93 4.00 3.44 18.84
CA ARG A 93 5.12 4.38 18.89
C ARG A 93 4.66 5.69 19.51
N ASN A 94 5.31 6.13 20.57
CA ASN A 94 5.10 7.42 21.22
C ASN A 94 6.47 8.07 21.51
N GLY A 95 6.66 9.35 21.15
CA GLY A 95 7.92 10.07 21.37
C GLY A 95 9.16 9.38 20.79
N GLY A 96 9.02 8.67 19.66
CA GLY A 96 10.10 7.90 19.03
C GLY A 96 10.42 6.55 19.69
N LYS A 97 9.83 6.25 20.85
CA LYS A 97 9.99 4.95 21.54
C LYS A 97 8.86 4.01 21.18
N TYR A 98 9.20 2.74 20.99
CA TYR A 98 8.22 1.67 20.86
C TYR A 98 7.79 1.19 22.23
N TYR A 99 6.50 0.96 22.40
CA TYR A 99 5.95 0.33 23.60
C TYR A 99 4.96 -0.76 23.20
N HIS A 100 4.95 -1.86 23.95
CA HIS A 100 4.02 -2.95 23.74
C HIS A 100 2.67 -2.60 24.39
N HIS A 101 1.58 -2.75 23.65
CA HIS A 101 0.23 -2.53 24.14
C HIS A 101 -0.71 -3.72 23.87
N GLY A 102 -0.21 -4.82 23.29
CA GLY A 102 -0.97 -6.05 23.11
C GLY A 102 -2.19 -5.94 22.19
N GLN A 103 -2.24 -4.93 21.30
CA GLN A 103 -3.33 -4.76 20.32
C GLN A 103 -2.78 -4.97 18.90
N PRO A 104 -2.76 -6.21 18.39
CA PRO A 104 -2.30 -6.50 17.04
C PRO A 104 -3.12 -5.71 16.01
N LYS A 105 -2.52 -5.37 14.87
CA LYS A 105 -3.23 -4.83 13.71
C LYS A 105 -3.06 -5.77 12.53
N THR A 106 -4.09 -5.94 11.73
CA THR A 106 -4.01 -6.68 10.48
C THR A 106 -3.29 -5.83 9.43
N LEU A 107 -2.20 -6.35 8.88
CA LEU A 107 -1.47 -5.74 7.76
C LEU A 107 -2.11 -6.19 6.44
N LEU A 108 -2.54 -5.23 5.64
CA LEU A 108 -2.98 -5.45 4.27
C LEU A 108 -2.10 -4.65 3.30
N VAL A 109 -1.88 -5.22 2.11
CA VAL A 109 -1.10 -4.59 1.03
C VAL A 109 -1.85 -4.63 -0.29
N LYS A 110 -1.54 -3.69 -1.18
CA LYS A 110 -2.05 -3.64 -2.55
C LYS A 110 -0.97 -3.15 -3.49
N GLU A 111 -0.72 -3.91 -4.55
CA GLU A 111 0.08 -3.41 -5.67
C GLU A 111 -0.70 -2.27 -6.36
N VAL A 112 -0.06 -1.10 -6.43
CA VAL A 112 -0.61 0.11 -7.07
C VAL A 112 -0.33 0.06 -8.56
N LEU A 113 0.90 -0.35 -8.91
CA LEU A 113 1.29 -0.69 -10.27
C LEU A 113 1.46 -2.20 -10.35
N SER A 114 1.10 -2.76 -11.50
CA SER A 114 1.32 -4.18 -11.77
C SER A 114 2.79 -4.54 -11.60
N ARG A 115 3.05 -5.67 -10.95
CA ARG A 115 4.41 -6.17 -10.65
C ARG A 115 5.19 -5.29 -9.67
N GLY A 116 4.53 -4.37 -8.96
CA GLY A 116 5.18 -3.51 -7.97
C GLY A 116 5.98 -4.30 -6.92
N ARG A 117 5.48 -5.44 -6.45
CA ARG A 117 6.20 -6.33 -5.53
C ARG A 117 7.50 -6.86 -6.16
N GLU A 118 7.42 -7.34 -7.41
CA GLU A 118 8.59 -7.87 -8.13
C GLU A 118 9.65 -6.79 -8.30
N TRP A 119 9.24 -5.57 -8.67
CA TRP A 119 10.15 -4.45 -8.85
C TRP A 119 10.84 -4.05 -7.54
N LEU A 120 10.10 -4.07 -6.43
CA LEU A 120 10.67 -3.83 -5.11
C LEU A 120 11.75 -4.87 -4.74
N ALA A 121 11.61 -6.11 -5.20
CA ALA A 121 12.56 -7.21 -4.95
C ALA A 121 13.68 -7.34 -6.00
N ALA A 122 13.55 -6.71 -7.17
CA ALA A 122 14.44 -6.89 -8.31
C ALA A 122 15.91 -6.59 -7.97
N PRO A 123 16.90 -7.38 -8.42
CA PRO A 123 18.31 -7.15 -8.09
C PRO A 123 18.89 -5.88 -8.74
N PHE A 124 18.20 -5.33 -9.74
CA PHE A 124 18.57 -4.13 -10.48
C PHE A 124 17.57 -2.99 -10.25
N ASP A 125 17.95 -1.77 -10.63
CA ASP A 125 17.05 -0.61 -10.58
C ASP A 125 16.08 -0.66 -11.76
N VAL A 126 14.79 -0.67 -11.45
CA VAL A 126 13.72 -0.79 -12.44
C VAL A 126 13.43 0.59 -13.04
N PRO A 127 13.52 0.77 -14.37
CA PRO A 127 13.25 2.07 -15.01
C PRO A 127 11.86 2.64 -14.67
N ALA A 128 10.83 1.79 -14.57
CA ALA A 128 9.48 2.20 -14.18
C ALA A 128 9.36 2.76 -12.75
N MET A 129 10.41 2.66 -11.93
CA MET A 129 10.50 3.27 -10.60
C MET A 129 11.35 4.55 -10.60
N GLN A 130 11.88 4.96 -11.76
CA GLN A 130 12.68 6.17 -11.89
C GLN A 130 11.79 7.35 -12.31
N PRO A 131 12.16 8.60 -11.93
CA PRO A 131 11.46 9.80 -12.40
C PRO A 131 11.31 9.80 -13.93
N GLY A 132 10.07 9.91 -14.44
CA GLY A 132 9.82 9.94 -15.89
C GLY A 132 10.10 8.62 -16.61
N GLY A 133 10.25 7.53 -15.87
CA GLY A 133 10.40 6.19 -16.43
C GLY A 133 9.15 5.76 -17.20
N VAL A 134 9.34 5.16 -18.37
CA VAL A 134 8.22 4.59 -19.13
C VAL A 134 7.64 3.41 -18.34
N PRO A 135 6.33 3.39 -18.04
CA PRO A 135 5.72 2.24 -17.39
C PRO A 135 5.93 0.99 -18.26
N LEU A 136 6.56 -0.05 -17.71
CA LEU A 136 6.90 -1.25 -18.47
C LEU A 136 5.68 -2.12 -18.84
N ASP A 137 4.49 -1.77 -18.35
CA ASP A 137 3.22 -2.37 -18.73
C ASP A 137 2.08 -1.49 -18.18
N ARG A 138 1.27 -0.86 -19.03
CA ARG A 138 0.04 -0.14 -18.59
C ARG A 138 -1.21 -1.05 -18.63
N THR A 139 -1.05 -2.32 -18.97
CA THR A 139 -2.16 -3.19 -19.40
C THR A 139 -2.87 -3.91 -18.26
N CYS A 140 -2.45 -3.73 -17.00
CA CYS A 140 -3.06 -4.43 -15.87
C CYS A 140 -3.75 -3.50 -14.86
N ALA A 141 -4.37 -2.43 -15.36
CA ALA A 141 -5.41 -1.71 -14.66
C ALA A 141 -6.67 -1.67 -15.53
N LEU A 142 -7.63 -2.55 -15.21
CA LEU A 142 -9.07 -2.46 -15.54
C LEU A 142 -9.50 -3.01 -16.91
N GLN A 143 -9.77 -4.32 -16.95
CA GLN A 143 -11.06 -4.77 -17.44
C GLN A 143 -11.93 -5.07 -16.21
N VAL A 144 -12.70 -4.07 -15.80
CA VAL A 144 -13.89 -4.30 -14.98
C VAL A 144 -15.05 -4.29 -15.98
N ARG A 145 -15.65 -5.47 -16.20
CA ARG A 145 -16.99 -5.57 -16.75
C ARG A 145 -18.01 -5.16 -15.68
#